data_AF-A0AAV8ZUJ0-F1
#
_entry.id   AF-A0AAV8ZUJ0-F1
#
_cell.length_a   1.000
_cell.length_b   1.000
_cell.length_c   1.000
_cell.angle_alpha   90.00
_cell.angle_beta   90.00
_cell.angle_gamma   90.00
#
_symmetry.space_group_name_H-M   'P 1'
#
loop_
_entity.id
_entity.type
_entity.pdbx_description
1 polymer ?
#
loop_
_entity_poly.entity_id
_entity_poly.type
_entity_poly.pdbx_seq_one_letter_code
_entity_poly.pdbx_strand_id
1 'polypeptide(L)'
;MTTTENILPSRLRDKNSNNEITRSLIEKQKAHIMQELFKIADRELRENEIVRKQCLAHLREWIKQNVDIENCITGKFDLKKYSGTDMSRAHAITYETLIADQENQILGVNHVADFDSITPAFQSFPMRHKEINFINLPAPVKYIYDIVKQTFSQKLKDRFVIHDSKEKLLNRVDKLCLPFEFGGEMPAKEMIQMWKEELNAKRERLLSFDSINLLSDRGIIRTRNITAHDNTGTESLPGSFRKLELD
;
A
#
# COMPACT_ATOMS: atom_id res chain seq x y z
N MET A 1 -23.45 0.52 13.03
CA MET A 1 -24.04 1.75 12.43
C MET A 1 -23.03 2.30 11.46
N THR A 2 -23.41 2.31 10.19
CA THR A 2 -22.56 2.56 9.03
C THR A 2 -22.64 4.03 8.67
N THR A 3 -21.54 4.78 8.74
CA THR A 3 -21.50 6.13 8.17
C THR A 3 -20.07 6.49 7.78
N THR A 4 -19.62 5.96 6.64
CA THR A 4 -18.56 6.62 5.86
C THR A 4 -19.27 7.41 4.78
N GLU A 5 -19.87 8.55 5.16
CA GLU A 5 -20.29 9.53 4.17
C GLU A 5 -19.02 10.12 3.55
N ASN A 6 -18.94 10.00 2.23
CA ASN A 6 -17.91 10.64 1.42
C ASN A 6 -17.76 12.10 1.82
N ILE A 7 -16.54 12.47 2.24
CA ILE A 7 -16.14 13.86 2.49
C ILE A 7 -16.11 14.57 1.12
N LEU A 8 -17.27 15.05 0.68
CA LEU A 8 -17.41 16.05 -0.36
C LEU A 8 -17.61 17.41 0.34
N PRO A 9 -16.92 18.48 -0.09
CA PRO A 9 -17.06 19.80 0.53
C PRO A 9 -18.50 20.31 0.46
N SER A 10 -18.92 20.93 1.57
CA SER A 10 -20.28 21.34 1.94
C SER A 10 -21.00 22.37 1.04
N ARG A 11 -20.48 22.66 -0.16
CA ARG A 11 -21.02 23.70 -1.08
C ARG A 11 -22.03 23.20 -2.13
N LEU A 12 -22.48 21.95 -2.07
CA LEU A 12 -23.40 21.37 -3.07
C LEU A 12 -24.74 20.92 -2.48
N ARG A 13 -25.25 21.62 -1.48
CA ARG A 13 -26.58 21.34 -0.90
C ARG A 13 -27.60 22.40 -1.33
N ASP A 14 -27.86 22.49 -2.64
CA ASP A 14 -29.03 23.18 -3.20
C ASP A 14 -29.80 22.26 -4.15
N LYS A 15 -31.07 22.02 -3.78
CA LYS A 15 -31.99 21.04 -4.39
C LYS A 15 -32.60 21.58 -5.71
N ASN A 16 -32.68 20.67 -6.68
CA ASN A 16 -33.67 20.60 -7.76
C ASN A 16 -33.54 21.41 -9.07
N SER A 17 -32.40 22.02 -9.39
CA SER A 17 -32.04 22.39 -10.79
C SER A 17 -30.66 21.89 -11.22
N ASN A 18 -29.98 21.12 -10.36
CA ASN A 18 -28.54 20.94 -10.41
C ASN A 18 -28.06 19.56 -10.90
N ASN A 19 -28.95 18.61 -11.22
CA ASN A 19 -28.51 17.23 -11.45
C ASN A 19 -27.60 17.05 -12.68
N GLU A 20 -27.84 17.75 -13.79
CA GLU A 20 -26.97 17.63 -14.98
C GLU A 20 -25.70 18.47 -14.87
N ILE A 21 -25.81 19.71 -14.37
CA ILE A 21 -24.66 20.61 -14.21
C ILE A 21 -23.71 20.05 -13.15
N THR A 22 -24.23 19.57 -12.01
CA THR A 22 -23.42 18.93 -10.97
C THR A 22 -22.83 17.60 -11.45
N ARG A 23 -23.55 16.78 -12.22
CA ARG A 23 -22.95 15.58 -12.86
C ARG A 23 -21.84 15.94 -13.84
N SER A 24 -22.05 16.95 -14.68
CA SER A 24 -21.04 17.43 -15.64
C SER A 24 -19.79 17.97 -14.93
N LEU A 25 -19.97 18.72 -13.84
CA LEU A 25 -18.87 19.18 -12.98
C LEU A 25 -18.12 18.02 -12.32
N ILE A 26 -18.84 17.02 -11.80
CA ILE A 26 -18.25 15.81 -11.20
C ILE A 26 -17.47 15.01 -12.26
N GLU A 27 -18.01 14.82 -13.46
CA GLU A 27 -17.34 14.09 -14.54
C GLU A 27 -16.10 14.83 -15.05
N LYS A 28 -16.17 16.16 -15.18
CA LYS A 28 -14.98 16.97 -15.49
C LYS A 28 -13.91 16.87 -14.40
N GLN A 29 -14.33 16.90 -13.13
CA GLN A 29 -13.42 16.76 -11.99
C GLN A 29 -12.78 15.37 -11.95
N LYS A 30 -13.56 14.31 -12.17
CA LYS A 30 -13.06 12.93 -12.28
C LYS A 30 -12.08 12.77 -13.44
N ALA A 31 -12.40 13.32 -14.62
CA ALA A 31 -11.53 13.28 -15.78
C ALA A 31 -10.19 13.98 -15.50
N HIS A 32 -10.22 15.14 -14.84
CA HIS A 32 -9.02 15.86 -14.44
C HIS A 32 -8.19 15.07 -13.41
N ILE A 33 -8.83 14.52 -12.36
CA ILE A 33 -8.16 13.67 -11.37
C ILE A 33 -7.53 12.45 -12.05
N MET A 34 -8.24 11.81 -12.98
CA MET A 34 -7.70 10.67 -13.72
C MET A 34 -6.50 11.04 -14.57
N GLN A 35 -6.53 12.19 -15.26
CA GLN A 35 -5.38 12.66 -16.03
C GLN A 35 -4.15 12.89 -15.13
N GLU A 36 -4.33 13.49 -13.95
CA GLU A 36 -3.25 13.70 -13.00
C GLU A 36 -2.74 12.37 -12.42
N LEU A 37 -3.64 11.44 -12.09
CA LEU A 37 -3.27 10.09 -11.65
C LEU A 37 -2.46 9.35 -12.70
N PHE A 38 -2.83 9.43 -13.99
CA PHE A 38 -2.07 8.79 -15.06
C PHE A 38 -0.66 9.37 -15.20
N LYS A 39 -0.49 10.69 -15.06
CA LYS A 39 0.84 11.32 -15.07
C LYS A 39 1.69 10.89 -13.88
N ILE A 40 1.07 10.72 -12.70
CA ILE A 40 1.75 10.24 -11.50
C ILE A 40 2.13 8.77 -11.66
N ALA A 41 1.22 7.91 -12.14
CA ALA A 41 1.47 6.49 -12.36
C ALA A 41 2.58 6.25 -13.41
N ASP A 42 2.59 7.03 -14.49
CA ASP A 42 3.65 6.98 -15.50
C ASP A 42 5.01 7.36 -14.90
N ARG A 43 5.06 8.44 -14.09
CA ARG A 43 6.30 8.91 -13.48
C ARG A 43 6.83 7.99 -12.38
N GLU A 44 5.96 7.57 -11.46
CA GLU A 44 6.33 6.89 -10.22
C GLU A 44 6.38 5.36 -10.38
N LEU A 45 5.45 4.81 -11.16
CA LEU A 45 5.27 3.36 -11.35
C LEU A 45 5.73 2.91 -12.74
N ARG A 46 6.18 3.83 -13.61
CA ARG A 46 6.48 3.53 -15.03
C ARG A 46 5.29 2.85 -15.73
N GLU A 47 4.08 3.11 -15.23
CA GLU A 47 2.85 2.50 -15.72
C GLU A 47 2.29 3.37 -16.85
N ASN A 48 2.83 3.16 -18.06
CA ASN A 48 2.32 3.81 -19.26
C ASN A 48 1.17 2.99 -19.90
N GLU A 49 0.41 3.64 -20.78
CA GLU A 49 -0.75 3.02 -21.43
C GLU A 49 -0.40 1.75 -22.23
N ILE A 50 0.79 1.69 -22.81
CA ILE A 50 1.26 0.55 -23.60
C ILE A 50 1.52 -0.65 -22.68
N VAL A 51 2.31 -0.45 -21.62
CA VAL A 51 2.64 -1.48 -20.63
C VAL A 51 1.37 -1.97 -19.96
N ARG A 52 0.45 -1.08 -19.56
CA ARG A 52 -0.84 -1.47 -18.99
C ARG A 52 -1.65 -2.35 -19.93
N LYS A 53 -1.78 -1.97 -21.21
CA LYS A 53 -2.50 -2.75 -22.21
C LYS A 53 -1.85 -4.12 -22.44
N GLN A 54 -0.52 -4.17 -22.50
CA GLN A 54 0.24 -5.41 -22.68
C GLN A 54 0.12 -6.35 -21.48
N CYS A 55 0.35 -5.84 -20.25
CA CYS A 55 0.18 -6.60 -19.02
C CYS A 55 -1.23 -7.16 -18.89
N LEU A 56 -2.26 -6.35 -19.19
CA LEU A 56 -3.66 -6.81 -19.17
C LEU A 56 -3.95 -7.87 -20.24
N ALA A 57 -3.39 -7.74 -21.44
CA ALA A 57 -3.55 -8.73 -22.50
C ALA A 57 -2.89 -10.07 -22.11
N HIS A 58 -1.66 -10.02 -21.62
CA HIS A 58 -0.94 -11.21 -21.14
C HIS A 58 -1.66 -11.87 -19.95
N LEU A 59 -2.13 -11.09 -18.98
CA LEU A 59 -2.86 -11.61 -17.84
C LEU A 59 -4.17 -12.29 -18.27
N ARG A 60 -4.93 -11.68 -19.19
CA ARG A 60 -6.17 -12.25 -19.72
C ARG A 60 -5.92 -13.54 -20.49
N GLU A 61 -4.88 -13.58 -21.32
CA GLU A 61 -4.54 -14.79 -22.09
C GLU A 61 -4.09 -15.92 -21.18
N TRP A 62 -3.27 -15.60 -20.17
CA TRP A 62 -2.83 -16.55 -19.18
C TRP A 62 -3.98 -17.11 -18.33
N ILE A 63 -4.94 -16.27 -17.89
CA ILE A 63 -6.13 -16.72 -17.15
C ILE A 63 -6.96 -17.71 -17.98
N LYS A 64 -7.11 -17.48 -19.29
CA LYS A 64 -7.82 -18.44 -20.17
C LYS A 64 -7.13 -19.80 -20.22
N GLN A 65 -5.80 -19.81 -20.13
CA GLN A 65 -4.99 -21.03 -20.18
C GLN A 65 -4.88 -21.75 -18.83
N ASN A 66 -5.15 -21.06 -17.72
CA ASN A 66 -4.96 -21.54 -16.34
C ASN A 66 -6.24 -21.34 -15.53
N VAL A 67 -7.31 -22.00 -15.96
CA VAL A 67 -8.67 -21.86 -15.39
C VAL A 67 -8.76 -22.35 -13.95
N ASP A 68 -7.83 -23.20 -13.53
CA ASP A 68 -7.66 -23.74 -12.19
C ASP A 68 -7.07 -22.74 -11.18
N ILE A 69 -6.69 -21.54 -11.62
CA ILE A 69 -6.20 -20.46 -10.72
C ILE A 69 -7.19 -20.15 -9.60
N GLU A 70 -8.50 -20.32 -9.81
CA GLU A 70 -9.50 -20.13 -8.75
C GLU A 70 -9.18 -20.97 -7.51
N ASN A 71 -8.69 -22.20 -7.68
CA ASN A 71 -8.31 -23.10 -6.59
C ASN A 71 -6.96 -22.73 -5.95
N CYS A 72 -6.13 -21.93 -6.62
CA CYS A 72 -4.86 -21.44 -6.09
C CYS A 72 -5.03 -20.22 -5.16
N ILE A 73 -6.15 -19.51 -5.26
CA ILE A 73 -6.44 -18.29 -4.49
C ILE A 73 -7.25 -18.62 -3.21
N THR A 74 -7.75 -19.85 -3.07
CA THR A 74 -8.65 -20.29 -2.00
C THR A 74 -7.94 -21.02 -0.84
N GLY A 75 -6.86 -20.49 -0.30
CA GLY A 75 -6.21 -21.06 0.88
C GLY A 75 -6.92 -20.72 2.20
N LYS A 76 -6.15 -20.23 3.19
CA LYS A 76 -6.57 -19.84 4.54
C LYS A 76 -7.53 -18.64 4.59
N PHE A 77 -7.59 -17.80 3.54
CA PHE A 77 -8.56 -16.69 3.49
C PHE A 77 -9.89 -17.13 2.88
N ASP A 78 -10.93 -17.21 3.72
CA ASP A 78 -12.27 -17.60 3.29
C ASP A 78 -12.96 -16.46 2.51
N LEU A 79 -12.82 -16.49 1.18
CA LEU A 79 -13.44 -15.55 0.25
C LEU A 79 -14.99 -15.59 0.26
N LYS A 80 -15.60 -16.67 0.76
CA LYS A 80 -17.06 -16.74 0.90
C LYS A 80 -17.54 -15.94 2.11
N LYS A 81 -16.68 -15.78 3.11
CA LYS A 81 -16.98 -15.07 4.35
C LYS A 81 -16.48 -13.63 4.37
N TYR A 82 -15.32 -13.37 3.77
CA TYR A 82 -14.65 -12.08 3.84
C TYR A 82 -14.28 -11.55 2.45
N SER A 83 -14.42 -10.24 2.26
CA SER A 83 -14.10 -9.58 1.00
C SER A 83 -12.67 -9.03 0.99
N GLY A 84 -12.18 -8.65 -0.19
CA GLY A 84 -10.90 -7.93 -0.31
C GLY A 84 -10.87 -6.60 0.46
N THR A 85 -12.04 -5.99 0.71
CA THR A 85 -12.16 -4.80 1.57
C THR A 85 -11.84 -5.12 3.03
N ASP A 86 -12.28 -6.28 3.52
CA ASP A 86 -12.03 -6.70 4.90
C ASP A 86 -10.55 -7.02 5.11
N MET A 87 -9.91 -7.67 4.13
CA MET A 87 -8.46 -7.87 4.10
C MET A 87 -7.72 -6.52 4.11
N SER A 88 -8.15 -5.57 3.28
CA SER A 88 -7.53 -4.23 3.20
C SER A 88 -7.67 -3.47 4.53
N ARG A 89 -8.81 -3.58 5.21
CA ARG A 89 -9.01 -2.99 6.55
C ARG A 89 -8.10 -3.63 7.60
N ALA A 90 -7.96 -4.96 7.59
CA ALA A 90 -7.07 -5.67 8.50
C ALA A 90 -5.60 -5.24 8.32
N HIS A 91 -5.15 -5.09 7.06
CA HIS A 91 -3.84 -4.54 6.73
C HIS A 91 -3.69 -3.07 7.15
N ALA A 92 -4.70 -2.23 6.92
CA ALA A 92 -4.67 -0.83 7.33
C ALA A 92 -4.47 -0.67 8.85
N ILE A 93 -5.28 -1.38 9.65
CA ILE A 93 -5.17 -1.37 11.11
C ILE A 93 -3.78 -1.85 11.56
N THR A 94 -3.29 -2.91 10.93
CA THR A 94 -1.95 -3.45 11.22
C THR A 94 -0.87 -2.40 10.93
N TYR A 95 -0.91 -1.74 9.78
CA TYR A 95 0.10 -0.74 9.42
C TYR A 95 0.01 0.55 10.22
N GLU A 96 -1.19 1.01 10.56
CA GLU A 96 -1.35 2.14 11.47
C GLU A 96 -0.75 1.83 12.85
N THR A 97 -0.98 0.62 13.34
CA THR A 97 -0.40 0.15 14.62
C THR A 97 1.13 0.14 14.56
N LEU A 98 1.70 -0.40 13.47
CA LEU A 98 3.15 -0.48 13.29
C LEU A 98 3.80 0.88 13.07
N ILE A 99 3.17 1.77 12.27
CA ILE A 99 3.66 3.14 12.05
C ILE A 99 3.60 3.95 13.33
N ALA A 100 2.63 3.71 14.21
CA ALA A 100 2.50 4.45 15.46
C ALA A 100 3.66 4.22 16.44
N ASP A 101 4.49 3.20 16.21
CA ASP A 101 5.67 2.85 17.00
C ASP A 101 6.95 3.46 16.40
N GLN A 102 7.71 4.18 17.23
CA GLN A 102 8.91 4.90 16.82
C GLN A 102 10.04 3.97 16.38
N GLU A 103 10.17 2.81 17.03
CA GLU A 103 11.22 1.84 16.66
C GLU A 103 10.98 1.33 15.24
N ASN A 104 9.72 1.02 14.91
CA ASN A 104 9.32 0.58 13.57
C ASN A 104 9.46 1.69 12.53
N GLN A 105 9.30 2.98 12.89
CA GLN A 105 9.56 4.09 11.96
C GLN A 105 11.04 4.17 11.57
N ILE A 106 11.95 3.95 12.52
CA ILE A 106 13.41 4.04 12.31
C ILE A 106 13.92 2.77 11.62
N LEU A 107 13.61 1.62 12.20
CA LEU A 107 14.10 0.32 11.76
C LEU A 107 13.39 -0.11 10.48
N GLY A 108 12.10 0.15 10.32
CA GLY A 108 11.30 -0.39 9.23
C GLY A 108 10.97 -1.88 9.42
N VAL A 109 10.08 -2.37 8.57
CA VAL A 109 9.44 -3.69 8.73
C VAL A 109 9.81 -4.65 7.60
N ASN A 110 9.93 -5.93 7.95
CA ASN A 110 10.05 -7.03 7.00
C ASN A 110 8.70 -7.73 6.87
N HIS A 111 8.28 -7.99 5.64
CA HIS A 111 7.05 -8.72 5.34
C HIS A 111 7.40 -10.14 4.97
N VAL A 112 6.65 -11.10 5.51
CA VAL A 112 6.70 -12.50 5.11
C VAL A 112 5.29 -12.90 4.75
N ALA A 113 5.06 -13.26 3.49
CA ALA A 113 3.75 -13.59 2.98
C ALA A 113 3.74 -14.95 2.28
N ASP A 114 2.75 -15.76 2.64
CA ASP A 114 2.28 -16.86 1.81
C ASP A 114 1.31 -16.30 0.77
N PHE A 115 1.31 -16.85 -0.46
CA PHE A 115 0.66 -16.22 -1.62
C PHE A 115 -0.86 -15.99 -1.45
N ASP A 116 -1.46 -16.67 -0.49
CA ASP A 116 -2.89 -16.66 -0.25
C ASP A 116 -3.50 -15.32 0.22
N SER A 117 -2.69 -14.26 0.35
CA SER A 117 -3.15 -12.95 0.86
C SER A 117 -2.43 -11.77 0.21
N ILE A 118 -2.14 -11.82 -1.09
CA ILE A 118 -1.58 -10.65 -1.79
C ILE A 118 -2.66 -9.59 -2.03
N THR A 119 -2.64 -8.53 -1.24
CA THR A 119 -3.30 -7.25 -1.56
C THR A 119 -2.26 -6.20 -1.97
N PRO A 120 -2.28 -5.63 -3.18
CA PRO A 120 -1.30 -4.62 -3.61
C PRO A 120 -1.31 -3.31 -2.79
N ALA A 121 -2.21 -3.15 -1.81
CA ALA A 121 -2.35 -1.99 -0.94
C ALA A 121 -1.13 -1.71 -0.03
N PHE A 122 -0.19 -2.65 0.11
CA PHE A 122 1.02 -2.49 0.91
C PHE A 122 1.86 -1.27 0.55
N GLN A 123 1.82 -0.84 -0.71
CA GLN A 123 2.68 0.23 -1.24
C GLN A 123 2.19 1.64 -0.89
N SER A 124 0.97 1.78 -0.37
CA SER A 124 0.34 3.08 -0.13
C SER A 124 0.56 3.62 1.29
N PHE A 125 1.12 2.82 2.20
CA PHE A 125 1.37 3.25 3.58
C PHE A 125 2.72 3.96 3.70
N PRO A 126 2.81 5.10 4.41
CA PRO A 126 4.05 5.84 4.60
C PRO A 126 4.94 5.15 5.65
N MET A 127 5.33 3.90 5.39
CA MET A 127 6.25 3.14 6.22
C MET A 127 7.50 2.70 5.45
N ARG A 128 8.57 2.45 6.19
CA ARG A 128 9.79 1.89 5.63
C ARG A 128 9.67 0.37 5.49
N HIS A 129 9.22 -0.08 4.32
CA HIS A 129 9.32 -1.50 3.94
C HIS A 129 10.78 -1.85 3.64
N LYS A 130 11.38 -2.75 4.42
CA LYS A 130 12.77 -3.20 4.24
C LYS A 130 12.84 -4.30 3.17
N GLU A 131 12.15 -5.41 3.40
CA GLU A 131 12.12 -6.56 2.50
C GLU A 131 10.69 -7.17 2.50
N ILE A 132 10.28 -7.74 1.37
CA ILE A 132 9.02 -8.45 1.17
C ILE A 132 9.37 -9.85 0.67
N ASN A 133 9.25 -10.83 1.57
CA ASN A 133 9.63 -12.20 1.36
C ASN A 133 8.39 -13.04 1.04
N PHE A 134 8.36 -13.62 -0.14
CA PHE A 134 7.33 -14.58 -0.53
C PHE A 134 7.86 -16.00 -0.50
N ILE A 135 7.06 -16.94 -0.01
CA ILE A 135 7.38 -18.36 0.02
C ILE A 135 6.21 -19.16 -0.55
N ASN A 136 6.51 -20.33 -1.14
CA ASN A 136 5.50 -21.27 -1.63
C ASN A 136 4.59 -20.71 -2.74
N LEU A 137 5.13 -19.90 -3.66
CA LEU A 137 4.36 -19.40 -4.81
C LEU A 137 4.07 -20.53 -5.80
N PRO A 138 2.79 -20.82 -6.12
CA PRO A 138 2.45 -21.70 -7.24
C PRO A 138 3.03 -21.16 -8.56
N ALA A 139 3.38 -22.03 -9.50
CA ALA A 139 3.89 -21.61 -10.81
C ALA A 139 2.94 -20.65 -11.57
N PRO A 140 1.60 -20.88 -11.58
CA PRO A 140 0.62 -19.96 -12.13
C PRO A 140 0.74 -18.52 -11.63
N VAL A 141 1.04 -18.43 -10.34
CA VAL A 141 1.07 -17.19 -9.58
C VAL A 141 2.36 -16.44 -9.79
N LYS A 142 3.48 -17.17 -9.85
CA LYS A 142 4.80 -16.60 -10.16
C LYS A 142 4.75 -15.84 -11.49
N TYR A 143 4.03 -16.36 -12.47
CA TYR A 143 3.81 -15.69 -13.74
C TYR A 143 3.05 -14.36 -13.60
N ILE A 144 1.97 -14.31 -12.81
CA ILE A 144 1.24 -13.06 -12.52
C ILE A 144 2.16 -12.06 -11.81
N TYR A 145 2.91 -12.53 -10.81
CA TYR A 145 3.90 -11.69 -10.13
C TYR A 145 4.94 -11.14 -11.11
N ASP A 146 5.47 -11.95 -12.03
CA ASP A 146 6.48 -11.49 -13.00
C ASP A 146 5.93 -10.43 -13.96
N ILE A 147 4.62 -10.47 -14.28
CA ILE A 147 3.93 -9.41 -15.01
C ILE A 147 3.84 -8.14 -14.15
N VAL A 148 3.33 -8.25 -12.92
CA VAL A 148 3.14 -7.10 -12.01
C VAL A 148 4.48 -6.47 -11.63
N LYS A 149 5.54 -7.27 -11.47
CA LYS A 149 6.88 -6.80 -11.15
C LYS A 149 7.40 -5.80 -12.18
N GLN A 150 6.94 -5.85 -13.44
CA GLN A 150 7.39 -4.92 -14.47
C GLN A 150 7.04 -3.46 -14.14
N THR A 151 5.93 -3.23 -13.42
CA THR A 151 5.46 -1.90 -13.00
C THR A 151 6.11 -1.40 -11.71
N PHE A 152 6.98 -2.19 -11.09
CA PHE A 152 7.68 -1.76 -9.87
C PHE A 152 8.93 -0.94 -10.21
N SER A 153 9.18 0.10 -9.41
CA SER A 153 10.46 0.83 -9.44
C SER A 153 11.61 -0.10 -9.07
N GLN A 154 12.85 0.22 -9.48
CA GLN A 154 14.01 -0.63 -9.18
C GLN A 154 14.16 -0.86 -7.67
N LYS A 155 14.01 0.21 -6.88
CA LYS A 155 14.04 0.18 -5.42
C LYS A 155 13.01 -0.77 -4.81
N LEU A 156 11.84 -0.91 -5.43
CA LEU A 156 10.79 -1.81 -4.97
C LEU A 156 11.05 -3.25 -5.43
N LYS A 157 11.52 -3.44 -6.66
CA LYS A 157 11.96 -4.75 -7.18
C LYS A 157 13.03 -5.38 -6.31
N ASP A 158 13.99 -4.59 -5.84
CA ASP A 158 15.09 -5.06 -4.99
C ASP A 158 14.60 -5.51 -3.60
N ARG A 159 13.43 -5.04 -3.15
CA ARG A 159 12.82 -5.45 -1.87
C ARG A 159 12.01 -6.73 -1.97
N PHE A 160 11.55 -7.12 -3.16
CA PHE A 160 10.77 -8.32 -3.36
C PHE A 160 11.67 -9.53 -3.57
N VAL A 161 11.61 -10.48 -2.65
CA VAL A 161 12.40 -11.72 -2.67
C VAL A 161 11.45 -12.90 -2.69
N ILE A 162 11.59 -13.77 -3.69
CA ILE A 162 10.86 -15.04 -3.76
C ILE A 162 11.79 -16.15 -3.30
N HIS A 163 11.33 -16.94 -2.33
CA HIS A 163 12.05 -18.08 -1.78
C HIS A 163 11.43 -19.37 -2.28
N ASP A 164 12.26 -20.21 -2.91
CA ASP A 164 11.82 -21.55 -3.37
C ASP A 164 11.78 -22.57 -2.21
N SER A 165 12.45 -22.29 -1.09
CA SER A 165 12.52 -23.19 0.07
C SER A 165 12.50 -22.41 1.40
N LYS A 166 12.05 -23.08 2.46
CA LYS A 166 12.03 -22.54 3.83
C LYS A 166 13.44 -22.20 4.34
N GLU A 167 14.45 -22.99 3.96
CA GLU A 167 15.84 -22.76 4.34
C GLU A 167 16.38 -21.42 3.81
N LYS A 168 16.02 -21.04 2.58
CA LYS A 168 16.41 -19.74 2.01
C LYS A 168 15.77 -18.57 2.76
N LEU A 169 14.53 -18.74 3.22
CA LEU A 169 13.85 -17.74 4.05
C LEU A 169 14.56 -17.56 5.41
N LEU A 170 14.96 -18.66 6.05
CA LEU A 170 15.67 -18.64 7.35
C LEU A 170 17.04 -17.97 7.31
N ASN A 171 17.68 -17.87 6.14
CA ASN A 171 18.93 -17.10 5.97
C ASN A 171 18.71 -15.59 5.98
N ARG A 172 17.47 -15.12 5.82
CA ARG A 172 17.11 -13.69 5.74
C ARG A 172 16.29 -13.23 6.93
N VAL A 173 15.47 -14.10 7.49
CA VAL A 173 14.57 -13.80 8.59
C VAL A 173 14.88 -14.71 9.77
N ASP A 174 14.96 -14.13 10.96
CA ASP A 174 15.18 -14.87 12.20
C ASP A 174 14.03 -15.86 12.46
N LYS A 175 14.38 -17.07 12.93
CA LYS A 175 13.45 -18.13 13.31
C LYS A 175 12.46 -17.67 14.37
N LEU A 176 12.89 -16.81 15.29
CA LEU A 176 12.02 -16.28 16.35
C LEU A 176 10.89 -15.39 15.82
N CYS A 177 11.09 -14.78 14.65
CA CYS A 177 10.10 -13.93 14.00
C CYS A 177 9.16 -14.70 13.06
N LEU A 178 9.36 -16.02 12.91
CA LEU A 178 8.59 -16.85 12.00
C LEU A 178 7.67 -17.81 12.77
N PRO A 179 6.50 -18.13 12.22
CA PRO A 179 5.69 -19.20 12.76
C PRO A 179 6.35 -20.57 12.57
N PHE A 180 5.99 -21.53 13.42
CA PHE A 180 6.40 -22.93 13.34
C PHE A 180 6.14 -23.52 11.94
N GLU A 181 5.01 -23.18 11.33
CA GLU A 181 4.62 -23.62 10.00
C GLU A 181 5.60 -23.15 8.89
N PHE A 182 6.34 -22.07 9.13
CA PHE A 182 7.36 -21.51 8.24
C PHE A 182 8.80 -21.84 8.67
N GLY A 183 8.99 -22.67 9.70
CA GLY A 183 10.31 -23.09 10.20
C GLY A 183 10.83 -22.28 11.38
N GLY A 184 9.97 -21.48 12.03
CA GLY A 184 10.25 -20.86 13.31
C GLY A 184 9.88 -21.74 14.50
N GLU A 185 9.72 -21.13 15.67
CA GLU A 185 9.55 -21.86 16.94
C GLU A 185 8.12 -21.81 17.50
N MET A 186 7.37 -20.75 17.21
CA MET A 186 6.04 -20.52 17.79
C MET A 186 4.90 -20.83 16.81
N PRO A 187 3.83 -21.54 17.20
CA PRO A 187 2.69 -21.79 16.33
C PRO A 187 2.03 -20.49 15.83
N ALA A 188 1.66 -20.43 14.54
CA ALA A 188 1.01 -19.24 13.97
C ALA A 188 -0.25 -18.81 14.74
N LYS A 189 -1.01 -19.77 15.27
CA LYS A 189 -2.22 -19.50 16.05
C LYS A 189 -1.94 -18.67 17.30
N GLU A 190 -0.83 -18.92 17.98
CA GLU A 190 -0.42 -18.19 19.18
C GLU A 190 0.06 -16.77 18.83
N MET A 191 0.87 -16.64 17.77
CA MET A 191 1.29 -15.33 17.25
C MET A 191 0.08 -14.44 16.87
N ILE A 192 -0.93 -15.03 16.20
CA ILE A 192 -2.17 -14.33 15.84
C ILE A 192 -2.92 -13.88 17.10
N GLN A 193 -2.96 -14.71 18.13
CA GLN A 193 -3.66 -14.39 19.37
C GLN A 193 -2.98 -13.21 20.10
N MET A 194 -1.66 -13.25 20.24
CA MET A 194 -0.88 -12.14 20.81
C MET A 194 -1.07 -10.85 20.01
N TRP A 195 -1.06 -10.94 18.67
CA TRP A 195 -1.29 -9.77 17.82
C TRP A 195 -2.69 -9.16 18.02
N LYS A 196 -3.71 -10.00 18.18
CA LYS A 196 -5.08 -9.51 18.50
C LYS A 196 -5.13 -8.80 19.84
N GLU A 197 -4.44 -9.30 20.84
CA GLU A 197 -4.35 -8.69 22.17
C GLU A 197 -3.64 -7.33 22.10
N GLU A 198 -2.54 -7.25 21.36
CA GLU A 198 -1.81 -6.01 21.11
C GLU A 198 -2.66 -4.96 20.38
N LEU A 199 -3.36 -5.37 19.31
CA LEU A 199 -4.28 -4.50 18.58
C LEU A 199 -5.40 -3.99 19.49
N ASN A 200 -5.92 -4.84 20.38
CA ASN A 200 -6.95 -4.44 21.33
C ASN A 200 -6.41 -3.44 22.36
N ALA A 201 -5.19 -3.65 22.87
CA ALA A 201 -4.53 -2.72 23.78
C ALA A 201 -4.25 -1.35 23.13
N LYS A 202 -3.94 -1.32 21.83
CA LYS A 202 -3.67 -0.10 21.07
C LYS A 202 -4.93 0.54 20.45
N ARG A 203 -6.11 -0.07 20.63
CA ARG A 203 -7.37 0.35 20.01
C ARG A 203 -7.73 1.82 20.29
N GLU A 204 -7.67 2.25 21.55
CA GLU A 204 -8.04 3.61 21.92
C GLU A 204 -7.13 4.65 21.27
N ARG A 205 -5.82 4.37 21.21
CA ARG A 205 -4.84 5.20 20.51
C ARG A 205 -5.16 5.29 19.01
N LEU A 206 -5.46 4.18 18.35
CA LEU A 206 -5.81 4.18 16.93
C LEU A 206 -7.07 5.01 16.67
N LEU A 207 -8.12 4.83 17.48
CA LEU A 207 -9.35 5.61 17.36
C LEU A 207 -9.13 7.11 17.62
N SER A 208 -8.14 7.46 18.46
CA SER A 208 -7.80 8.88 18.67
C SER A 208 -7.27 9.55 17.40
N PHE A 209 -6.74 8.79 16.42
CA PHE A 209 -6.23 9.35 15.17
C PHE A 209 -7.35 9.96 14.31
N ASP A 210 -8.58 9.47 14.41
CA ASP A 210 -9.75 10.06 13.74
C ASP A 210 -10.06 11.48 14.25
N SER A 211 -9.58 11.84 15.44
CA SER A 211 -9.76 13.17 16.03
C SER A 211 -8.64 14.16 15.66
N ILE A 212 -7.57 13.69 15.00
CA ILE A 212 -6.44 14.53 14.60
C ILE A 212 -6.88 15.48 13.51
N ASN A 213 -6.82 16.77 13.79
CA ASN A 213 -7.09 17.83 12.83
C ASN A 213 -5.81 18.62 12.56
N LEU A 214 -5.57 18.97 11.30
CA LEU A 214 -4.51 19.90 10.93
C LEU A 214 -4.86 21.28 11.50
N LEU A 215 -4.06 21.75 12.47
CA LEU A 215 -4.24 23.07 13.06
C LEU A 215 -3.92 24.19 12.06
N SER A 216 -3.02 23.93 11.10
CA SER A 216 -2.68 24.85 10.01
C SER A 216 -2.11 24.11 8.82
N ASP A 217 -2.36 24.62 7.61
CA ASP A 217 -1.74 24.17 6.37
C ASP A 217 -0.54 25.05 5.95
N ARG A 218 -0.19 26.06 6.77
CA ARG A 218 0.98 26.92 6.57
C ARG A 218 2.25 26.07 6.68
N GLY A 219 2.88 25.78 5.53
CA GLY A 219 4.09 24.97 5.43
C GLY A 219 3.93 23.70 4.58
N ILE A 220 2.69 23.31 4.24
CA ILE A 220 2.47 22.25 3.24
C ILE A 220 2.78 22.83 1.86
N ILE A 221 3.96 22.53 1.33
CA ILE A 221 4.35 22.89 -0.03
C ILE A 221 3.47 22.10 -1.00
N ARG A 222 2.43 22.76 -1.52
CA ARG A 222 1.63 22.21 -2.62
C ARG A 222 2.42 22.46 -3.90
N THR A 223 2.71 21.42 -4.66
CA THR A 223 3.45 21.49 -5.94
C THR A 223 2.76 22.36 -7.02
N ARG A 224 1.60 22.96 -6.72
CA ARG A 224 0.95 23.92 -7.61
C ARG A 224 1.52 25.31 -7.35
N ASN A 225 2.33 25.76 -8.31
CA ASN A 225 2.85 27.11 -8.51
C ASN A 225 4.28 27.33 -7.99
N ILE A 226 5.27 26.78 -8.71
CA ILE A 226 6.60 27.39 -8.80
C ILE A 226 6.47 28.63 -9.69
N THR A 227 5.76 29.65 -9.21
CA THR A 227 5.79 31.01 -9.77
C THR A 227 5.55 31.97 -8.63
N ALA A 228 6.53 32.09 -7.75
CA ALA A 228 6.70 33.28 -6.94
C ALA A 228 8.20 33.43 -6.72
N HIS A 229 8.79 34.38 -7.44
CA HIS A 229 10.11 34.90 -7.12
C HIS A 229 9.96 35.58 -5.76
N ASP A 230 10.29 34.87 -4.69
CA ASP A 230 10.19 35.40 -3.34
C ASP A 230 11.48 36.19 -3.07
N ASN A 231 11.36 37.53 -3.10
CA ASN A 231 12.47 38.46 -2.84
C ASN A 231 12.71 38.67 -1.33
N THR A 232 12.35 37.70 -0.50
CA THR A 232 12.74 37.65 0.90
C THR A 232 14.00 36.78 0.98
N GLY A 233 15.15 37.44 1.03
CA GLY A 233 16.49 36.86 0.85
C GLY A 233 16.99 35.89 1.93
N THR A 234 16.14 35.03 2.47
CA THR A 234 16.47 34.02 3.47
C THR A 234 15.42 32.90 3.43
N GLU A 235 15.88 31.66 3.31
CA GLU A 235 15.28 30.52 4.03
C GLU A 235 13.93 29.96 3.54
N SER A 236 13.88 29.48 2.30
CA SER A 236 13.10 28.25 2.06
C SER A 236 13.95 27.07 2.51
N LEU A 237 13.91 26.81 3.83
CA LEU A 237 14.69 25.80 4.56
C LEU A 237 14.84 24.48 3.78
N PRO A 238 16.00 24.23 3.14
CA PRO A 238 16.37 22.89 2.73
C PRO A 238 16.69 22.10 4.00
N GLY A 239 16.14 20.89 4.12
CA GLY A 239 16.32 20.03 5.28
C GLY A 239 17.79 19.87 5.70
N SER A 240 17.98 19.58 6.99
CA SER A 240 19.27 19.40 7.63
C SER A 240 20.05 18.21 7.05
N PHE A 241 20.68 18.40 5.90
CA PHE A 241 21.79 17.59 5.42
C PHE A 241 22.98 18.53 5.25
N ARG A 242 23.94 18.45 6.18
CA ARG A 242 25.21 19.15 6.03
C ARG A 242 25.89 18.60 4.77
N LYS A 243 26.11 19.49 3.80
CA LYS A 243 26.92 19.22 2.62
C LYS A 243 28.35 18.96 3.10
N LEU A 244 28.84 17.73 2.92
CA LEU A 244 30.22 17.37 3.23
C LEU A 244 31.07 17.86 2.06
N GLU A 245 31.90 18.87 2.26
CA GLU A 245 32.95 19.23 1.31
C GLU A 245 34.23 18.51 1.75
N LEU A 246 34.83 17.76 0.82
CA LEU A 246 36.13 17.14 0.99
C LEU A 246 37.16 18.06 0.31
N ASP A 247 38.19 18.45 1.07
CA ASP A 247 39.40 19.09 0.55
C ASP A 247 40.22 18.11 -0.32
#